data_AF-A0A4W5KLU6-F1
#
_entry.id   AF-A0A4W5KLU6-F1
#
_cell.length_a   1.000
_cell.length_b   1.000
_cell.length_c   1.000
_cell.angle_alpha   90.00
_cell.angle_beta   90.00
_cell.angle_gamma   90.00
#
_symmetry.space_group_name_H-M   'P 1'
#
loop_
_entity.id
_entity.type
_entity.pdbx_description
1 polymer ?
#
loop_
_entity_poly.entity_id
_entity_poly.type
_entity_poly.pdbx_seq_one_letter_code
_entity_poly.pdbx_strand_id
1 'polypeptide(L)'
;MTTGPHLVFNQIKSSVTGEYYCEAWNGMKTGRSESINVNVRYKPKSTSVSVSPSGEIVEGSSVTLTCSSNANPPVDKYTWYKKNGASLTGSEKTYNFTTIISEDRGEYYCGAENKYGRLNSSSVSVDVQC
;
A
#
# COMPACT_ATOMS: atom_id res chain seq x y z
N MET A 1 20.71 -22.36 -0.22
CA MET A 1 20.91 -22.56 1.23
C MET A 1 22.29 -22.00 1.56
N THR A 2 22.39 -21.02 2.46
CA THR A 2 23.68 -20.48 2.88
C THR A 2 24.28 -21.40 3.94
N THR A 3 25.46 -21.94 3.68
CA THR A 3 26.22 -22.76 4.62
C THR A 3 27.22 -21.88 5.37
N GLY A 4 27.14 -21.86 6.71
CA GLY A 4 28.04 -21.09 7.57
C GLY A 4 27.36 -20.63 8.86
N PRO A 5 28.11 -20.12 9.84
CA PRO A 5 27.56 -19.65 11.12
C PRO A 5 26.76 -18.35 11.00
N HIS A 6 26.84 -17.66 9.86
CA HIS A 6 26.19 -16.38 9.63
C HIS A 6 25.25 -16.42 8.43
N LEU A 7 24.00 -16.05 8.65
CA LEU A 7 23.04 -15.73 7.59
C LEU A 7 23.06 -14.22 7.36
N VAL A 8 23.57 -13.78 6.21
CA VAL A 8 23.75 -12.36 5.89
C VAL A 8 22.82 -11.96 4.74
N PHE A 9 22.03 -10.91 4.96
CA PHE A 9 21.19 -10.30 3.92
C PHE A 9 21.83 -8.99 3.45
N ASN A 10 22.36 -8.97 2.24
CA ASN A 10 22.96 -7.75 1.66
C ASN A 10 21.92 -6.66 1.38
N GLN A 11 20.66 -7.04 1.18
CA GLN A 11 19.54 -6.12 1.00
C GLN A 11 18.32 -6.61 1.77
N ILE A 12 17.82 -5.77 2.68
CA ILE A 12 16.60 -6.05 3.42
C ILE A 12 15.39 -5.70 2.56
N LYS A 13 14.58 -6.70 2.25
CA LYS A 13 13.31 -6.59 1.52
C LYS A 13 12.20 -7.25 2.33
N SER A 14 10.94 -6.93 2.03
CA SER A 14 9.80 -7.54 2.74
C SER A 14 9.75 -9.07 2.64
N SER A 15 10.38 -9.66 1.60
CA SER A 15 10.51 -11.11 1.44
C SER A 15 11.41 -11.78 2.48
N VAL A 16 12.19 -11.00 3.23
CA VAL A 16 13.02 -11.49 4.34
C VAL A 16 12.17 -11.72 5.60
N THR A 17 10.95 -11.20 5.68
CA THR A 17 10.04 -11.52 6.78
C THR A 17 9.76 -13.03 6.82
N GLY A 18 9.96 -13.64 7.97
CA GLY A 18 9.80 -15.08 8.13
C GLY A 18 10.33 -15.60 9.45
N GLU A 19 10.18 -16.91 9.63
CA GLU A 19 10.76 -17.65 10.73
C GLU A 19 12.11 -18.23 10.31
N TYR A 20 13.12 -18.04 11.15
CA TYR A 20 14.48 -18.50 10.90
C TYR A 20 14.96 -19.35 12.06
N TYR A 21 15.73 -20.39 11.74
CA TYR A 21 16.40 -21.24 12.71
C TYR A 21 17.76 -21.65 12.13
N CYS A 22 18.68 -22.00 13.02
CA CYS A 22 19.96 -22.57 12.64
C CYS A 22 19.89 -24.09 12.78
N GLU A 23 20.45 -24.81 11.82
CA GLU A 23 20.67 -26.25 11.92
C GLU A 23 22.18 -26.52 11.80
N ALA A 24 22.72 -27.25 12.77
CA ALA A 24 24.12 -27.64 12.81
C ALA A 24 24.25 -29.16 12.77
N TRP A 25 25.21 -29.66 11.98
CA TRP A 25 25.49 -31.08 11.82
C TRP A 25 26.93 -31.39 12.24
N ASN A 26 27.12 -32.44 13.05
CA ASN A 26 28.45 -32.90 13.47
C ASN A 26 28.76 -34.34 12.99
N GLY A 27 28.34 -34.72 11.78
CA GLY A 27 28.62 -36.05 11.23
C GLY A 27 27.74 -37.19 11.76
N MET A 28 27.20 -37.07 12.98
CA MET A 28 26.35 -38.08 13.61
C MET A 28 24.92 -37.61 13.90
N LYS A 29 24.74 -36.33 14.22
CA LYS A 29 23.43 -35.76 14.59
C LYS A 29 23.29 -34.33 14.10
N THR A 30 22.05 -33.96 13.79
CA THR A 30 21.62 -32.57 13.58
C THR A 30 21.12 -32.00 14.91
N GLY A 31 21.45 -30.74 15.17
CA GLY A 31 20.86 -29.94 16.24
C GLY A 31 20.23 -28.68 15.64
N ARG A 32 19.00 -28.38 16.04
CA ARG A 32 18.26 -27.20 15.60
C ARG A 32 18.13 -26.20 16.75
N SER A 33 18.32 -24.91 16.46
CA SER A 33 18.06 -23.84 17.43
C SER A 33 16.56 -23.59 17.61
N GLU A 34 16.21 -22.86 18.66
CA GLU A 34 14.91 -22.18 18.70
C GLU A 34 14.72 -21.28 17.47
N SER A 35 13.48 -21.15 17.05
CA SER A 35 13.08 -20.28 15.95
C SER A 35 13.07 -18.82 16.39
N ILE A 36 13.42 -17.92 15.45
CA ILE A 36 13.25 -16.48 15.60
C ILE A 36 12.37 -15.93 14.47
N ASN A 37 11.51 -14.96 14.80
CA ASN A 37 10.69 -14.27 13.82
C ASN A 37 11.32 -12.94 13.42
N VAL A 38 11.69 -12.82 12.15
CA VAL A 38 12.13 -11.55 11.56
C VAL A 38 10.92 -10.89 10.91
N ASN A 39 10.61 -9.65 11.32
CA ASN A 39 9.53 -8.85 10.75
C ASN A 39 10.08 -7.56 10.12
N VAL A 40 10.21 -7.55 8.80
CA VAL A 40 10.68 -6.38 8.05
C VAL A 40 9.56 -5.37 7.90
N ARG A 41 9.76 -4.19 8.48
CA ARG A 41 8.84 -3.06 8.40
C ARG A 41 9.27 -2.08 7.31
N TYR A 42 8.29 -1.48 6.65
CA TYR A 42 8.52 -0.60 5.50
C TYR A 42 7.39 0.42 5.34
N LYS A 43 7.74 1.56 4.74
CA LYS A 43 6.80 2.61 4.31
C LYS A 43 5.86 2.09 3.21
N PRO A 44 4.70 2.73 2.98
CA PRO A 44 3.76 2.36 1.93
C PRO A 44 4.44 2.17 0.56
N LYS A 45 4.04 1.10 -0.15
CA LYS A 45 4.46 0.77 -1.51
C LYS A 45 3.27 0.31 -2.34
N SER A 46 3.38 0.44 -3.67
CA SER A 46 2.31 0.07 -4.61
C SER A 46 0.98 0.77 -4.32
N THR A 47 1.03 2.06 -3.93
CA THR A 47 -0.18 2.86 -3.71
C THR A 47 -0.91 3.07 -5.04
N SER A 48 -2.20 2.74 -5.09
CA SER A 48 -3.04 2.82 -6.27
C SER A 48 -4.44 3.31 -5.92
N VAL A 49 -5.16 3.81 -6.93
CA VAL A 49 -6.55 4.26 -6.82
C VAL A 49 -7.40 3.46 -7.79
N SER A 50 -8.58 3.04 -7.35
CA SER A 50 -9.61 2.42 -8.18
C SER A 50 -10.91 3.24 -8.12
N VAL A 51 -11.66 3.23 -9.22
CA VAL A 51 -12.93 3.97 -9.37
C VAL A 51 -14.08 2.97 -9.50
N SER A 52 -15.19 3.23 -8.81
CA SER A 52 -16.42 2.43 -8.91
C SER A 52 -17.64 3.36 -8.98
N PRO A 53 -18.53 3.24 -9.98
CA PRO A 53 -18.45 2.32 -11.12
C PRO A 53 -17.26 2.63 -12.04
N SER A 54 -16.76 1.61 -12.73
CA SER A 54 -15.74 1.77 -13.77
C SER A 54 -16.41 2.04 -15.12
N GLY A 55 -15.90 3.00 -15.90
CA GLY A 55 -16.42 3.33 -17.23
C GLY A 55 -17.08 4.71 -17.26
N GLU A 56 -18.20 4.82 -17.99
CA GLU A 56 -18.95 6.07 -18.10
C GLU A 56 -19.58 6.44 -16.75
N ILE A 57 -19.26 7.63 -16.27
CA ILE A 57 -19.82 8.21 -15.06
C ILE A 57 -20.85 9.25 -15.50
N VAL A 58 -22.11 9.04 -15.14
CA VAL A 58 -23.20 9.96 -15.50
C VAL A 58 -23.39 10.98 -14.38
N GLU A 59 -23.62 12.23 -14.74
CA GLU A 59 -23.97 13.29 -13.79
C GLU A 59 -25.16 12.91 -12.91
N GLY A 60 -25.07 13.22 -11.62
CA GLY A 60 -26.06 12.85 -10.62
C GLY A 60 -25.91 11.43 -10.04
N SER A 61 -25.03 10.58 -10.61
CA SER A 61 -24.73 9.25 -10.06
C SER A 61 -23.78 9.31 -8.86
N SER A 62 -23.65 8.18 -8.15
CA SER A 62 -22.69 8.02 -7.06
C SER A 62 -21.41 7.34 -7.55
N VAL A 63 -20.26 7.86 -7.11
CA VAL A 63 -18.93 7.36 -7.48
C VAL A 63 -18.07 7.22 -6.24
N THR A 64 -17.40 6.10 -6.12
CA THR A 64 -16.45 5.81 -5.03
C THR A 64 -15.05 5.65 -5.59
N LEU A 65 -14.12 6.46 -5.09
CA LEU A 65 -12.69 6.26 -5.26
C LEU A 65 -12.14 5.48 -4.07
N THR A 66 -11.35 4.45 -4.32
CA THR A 66 -10.70 3.64 -3.25
C THR A 66 -9.20 3.69 -3.40
N CYS A 67 -8.51 4.05 -2.32
CA CYS A 67 -7.05 4.02 -2.24
C CYS A 67 -6.60 2.67 -1.66
N SER A 68 -5.63 2.03 -2.30
CA SER A 68 -5.04 0.77 -1.83
C SER A 68 -3.52 0.90 -1.78
N SER A 69 -2.90 0.43 -0.70
CA SER A 69 -1.45 0.47 -0.54
C SER A 69 -0.96 -0.68 0.34
N ASN A 70 0.24 -1.17 0.06
CA ASN A 70 0.88 -2.22 0.84
C ASN A 70 1.92 -1.59 1.78
N ALA A 71 1.76 -1.77 3.09
CA ALA A 71 2.62 -1.19 4.11
C ALA A 71 2.77 -2.14 5.29
N ASN A 72 3.89 -2.07 6.01
CA ASN A 72 4.06 -2.78 7.27
C ASN A 72 4.74 -1.87 8.33
N PRO A 73 4.04 -1.44 9.39
CA PRO A 73 2.64 -1.73 9.72
C PRO A 73 1.67 -1.16 8.68
N PRO A 74 0.38 -1.52 8.78
CA PRO A 74 -0.66 -0.97 7.93
C PRO A 74 -0.63 0.56 7.84
N VAL A 75 -1.25 1.10 6.80
CA VAL A 75 -1.36 2.55 6.60
C VAL A 75 -2.17 3.16 7.74
N ASP A 76 -1.60 4.19 8.36
CA ASP A 76 -2.21 4.92 9.48
C ASP A 76 -3.11 6.06 8.98
N LYS A 77 -2.79 6.63 7.81
CA LYS A 77 -3.52 7.76 7.22
C LYS A 77 -3.58 7.70 5.69
N TYR A 78 -4.76 7.94 5.15
CA TYR A 78 -4.96 8.22 3.72
C TYR A 78 -5.24 9.71 3.52
N THR A 79 -4.91 10.25 2.36
CA THR A 79 -5.24 11.64 1.99
C THR A 79 -5.54 11.73 0.51
N TRP A 80 -6.64 12.35 0.16
CA TRP A 80 -7.08 12.49 -1.23
C TRP A 80 -6.72 13.85 -1.83
N TYR A 81 -6.42 13.85 -3.11
CA TYR A 81 -6.00 15.02 -3.86
C TYR A 81 -6.69 15.04 -5.22
N LYS A 82 -7.21 16.21 -5.60
CA LYS A 82 -7.56 16.53 -6.99
C LYS A 82 -6.38 17.30 -7.59
N LYS A 83 -5.87 16.87 -8.75
CA LYS A 83 -4.80 17.57 -9.47
C LYS A 83 -5.25 18.99 -9.79
N ASN A 84 -4.43 19.99 -9.45
CA ASN A 84 -4.75 21.42 -9.53
C ASN A 84 -5.84 21.93 -8.57
N GLY A 85 -6.29 21.09 -7.62
CA GLY A 85 -7.17 21.48 -6.52
C GLY A 85 -6.47 21.43 -5.17
N ALA A 86 -7.19 21.82 -4.12
CA ALA A 86 -6.74 21.62 -2.74
C ALA A 86 -6.76 20.12 -2.37
N SER A 87 -6.09 19.79 -1.26
CA SER A 87 -6.26 18.48 -0.61
C SER A 87 -7.75 18.30 -0.29
N LEU A 88 -8.32 17.18 -0.72
CA LEU A 88 -9.68 16.81 -0.34
C LEU A 88 -9.62 16.32 1.11
N THR A 89 -10.57 16.75 1.93
CA THR A 89 -10.64 16.44 3.37
C THR A 89 -11.15 15.00 3.58
N GLY A 90 -10.40 14.02 3.10
CA GLY A 90 -10.65 12.60 3.32
C GLY A 90 -9.44 11.95 3.97
N SER A 91 -9.56 11.61 5.25
CA SER A 91 -8.57 10.78 5.97
C SER A 91 -8.79 9.28 5.75
N GLU A 92 -9.87 8.93 5.04
CA GLU A 92 -10.34 7.56 4.86
C GLU A 92 -9.77 6.92 3.61
N LYS A 93 -9.80 5.58 3.61
CA LYS A 93 -9.39 4.75 2.48
C LYS A 93 -10.23 5.02 1.23
N THR A 94 -11.48 5.45 1.41
CA THR A 94 -12.45 5.72 0.35
C THR A 94 -12.83 7.20 0.30
N TYR A 95 -13.09 7.70 -0.90
CA TYR A 95 -13.66 9.01 -1.14
C TYR A 95 -14.93 8.85 -1.99
N ASN A 96 -16.07 9.29 -1.44
CA ASN A 96 -17.38 9.05 -2.03
C ASN A 96 -17.98 10.36 -2.54
N PHE A 97 -18.29 10.39 -3.83
CA PHE A 97 -19.20 11.36 -4.43
C PHE A 97 -20.62 10.79 -4.30
N THR A 98 -21.45 11.39 -3.45
CA THR A 98 -22.87 10.99 -3.34
C THR A 98 -23.65 11.38 -4.58
N THR A 99 -23.30 12.52 -5.18
CA THR A 99 -23.90 13.07 -6.39
C THR A 99 -22.78 13.77 -7.14
N ILE A 100 -22.27 13.15 -8.20
CA ILE A 100 -21.16 13.72 -8.97
C ILE A 100 -21.69 14.72 -10.01
N ILE A 101 -21.02 15.86 -10.15
CA ILE A 101 -21.38 16.93 -11.08
C ILE A 101 -20.27 17.20 -12.10
N SER A 102 -20.57 17.94 -13.15
CA SER A 102 -19.59 18.26 -14.21
C SER A 102 -18.30 18.91 -13.68
N GLU A 103 -18.38 19.70 -12.62
CA GLU A 103 -17.26 20.39 -11.95
C GLU A 103 -16.35 19.42 -11.19
N ASP A 104 -16.83 18.22 -10.84
CA ASP A 104 -16.04 17.17 -10.21
C ASP A 104 -15.11 16.48 -11.22
N ARG A 105 -15.27 16.70 -12.53
CA ARG A 105 -14.32 16.19 -13.54
C ARG A 105 -12.88 16.57 -13.18
N GLY A 106 -11.96 15.61 -13.35
CA GLY A 106 -10.53 15.85 -13.17
C GLY A 106 -9.72 14.62 -12.81
N GLU A 107 -8.44 14.84 -12.52
CA GLU A 107 -7.52 13.78 -12.11
C GLU A 107 -7.42 13.69 -10.58
N TYR A 108 -7.60 12.50 -10.04
CA TYR A 108 -7.58 12.23 -8.60
C TYR A 108 -6.47 11.26 -8.23
N TYR A 109 -5.78 11.53 -7.11
CA TYR A 109 -4.78 10.63 -6.55
C TYR A 109 -4.86 10.62 -5.02
N CYS A 110 -4.40 9.54 -4.41
CA CYS A 110 -4.30 9.42 -2.96
C CYS A 110 -2.85 9.33 -2.48
N GLY A 111 -2.58 9.85 -1.28
CA GLY A 111 -1.40 9.58 -0.47
C GLY A 111 -1.71 8.57 0.63
N ALA A 112 -0.82 7.61 0.83
CA ALA A 112 -0.87 6.66 1.94
C ALA A 112 0.36 6.87 2.84
N GLU A 113 0.15 6.88 4.15
CA GLU A 113 1.19 7.17 5.15
C GLU A 113 1.13 6.18 6.32
N ASN A 114 2.31 5.70 6.75
CA ASN A 114 2.49 5.05 8.04
C ASN A 114 3.67 5.69 8.77
N LYS A 115 3.94 5.27 10.01
CA LYS A 115 5.07 5.78 10.81
C LYS A 115 6.47 5.70 10.16
N TYR A 116 6.66 4.95 9.08
CA TYR A 116 7.92 4.85 8.34
C TYR A 116 7.98 5.74 7.09
N GLY A 117 6.88 6.37 6.71
CA GLY A 117 6.85 7.36 5.65
C GLY A 117 5.58 7.30 4.81
N ARG A 118 5.65 7.98 3.66
CA ARG A 118 4.50 8.24 2.80
C ARG A 118 4.79 7.91 1.34
N LEU A 119 3.75 7.49 0.61
CA LEU A 119 3.79 7.31 -0.84
C LEU A 119 2.47 7.74 -1.49
N ASN A 120 2.57 8.57 -2.53
CA ASN A 120 1.43 8.93 -3.38
C ASN A 120 1.23 7.91 -4.51
N SER A 121 -0.03 7.70 -4.89
CA SER A 121 -0.43 6.92 -6.07
C SER A 121 -0.26 7.72 -7.35
N SER A 122 -0.35 7.01 -8.49
CA SER A 122 -0.64 7.63 -9.79
C SER A 122 -2.06 8.20 -9.81
N SER A 123 -2.30 9.21 -10.64
CA SER A 123 -3.63 9.78 -10.80
C SER A 123 -4.54 8.92 -11.67
N VAL A 124 -5.85 9.01 -11.41
CA VAL A 124 -6.93 8.44 -12.23
C VAL A 124 -7.79 9.57 -12.75
N SER A 125 -8.24 9.47 -14.00
CA SER A 125 -9.17 10.44 -14.56
C SER A 125 -10.60 10.06 -14.17
N VAL A 126 -11.33 11.03 -13.62
CA VAL A 126 -12.78 10.96 -13.41
C VAL A 126 -13.40 11.87 -14.47
N ASP A 127 -14.07 11.25 -15.43
CA ASP A 127 -14.76 11.95 -16.52
C ASP A 127 -16.27 11.79 -16.39
N VAL A 128 -16.95 12.91 -16.16
CA VAL A 128 -18.39 12.97 -15.94
C VAL A 128 -19.07 13.29 -17.27
N GLN A 129 -20.03 12.46 -17.68
CA GLN A 129 -20.89 12.66 -18.85
C GLN A 129 -22.14 13.44 -18.43
N CYS A 130 -22.47 14.46 -19.23
CA CYS A 130 -23.65 15.31 -19.09
C CYS A 130 -24.85 14.74 -19.86
#